data_AF-A0A914RWL0-F1
#
_entry.id   AF-A0A914RWL0-F1
#
_cell.length_a   1.000
_cell.length_b   1.000
_cell.length_c   1.000
_cell.angle_alpha   90.00
_cell.angle_beta   90.00
_cell.angle_gamma   90.00
#
_symmetry.space_group_name_H-M   'P 1'
#
loop_
_entity.id
_entity.type
_entity.pdbx_description
1 polymer ?
#
loop_
_entity_poly.entity_id
_entity_poly.type
_entity_poly.pdbx_seq_one_letter_code
_entity_poly.pdbx_strand_id
1 'polypeptide(L)'
;MDGVYVKPLLCKIITCRGTVSRQWIFDVFTPRLSLLLQDSVFHISASILGDVASIFGRNFTEQFIVPFLTTLSRDPIWGVRKACCEVFVEVAQKCSSRVKETQLAPRFIELLKDSSRWVRQLVATLLCVS
;
A
#
# COMPACT_ATOMS: atom_id res chain seq x y z
N MET A 1 7.93 18.70 -3.45
CA MET A 1 7.13 19.28 -2.36
C MET A 1 7.34 18.40 -1.14
N ASP A 2 7.96 18.93 -0.10
CA ASP A 2 8.64 18.14 0.94
C ASP A 2 7.66 17.37 1.87
N GLY A 3 8.07 16.18 2.32
CA GLY A 3 7.31 15.25 3.18
C GLY A 3 6.81 15.80 4.53
N VAL A 4 7.06 17.08 4.81
CA VAL A 4 6.59 17.84 5.99
C VAL A 4 5.05 17.97 6.00
N TYR A 5 4.39 18.01 4.84
CA TYR A 5 2.92 18.16 4.76
C TYR A 5 2.13 16.86 4.95
N VAL A 6 2.79 15.70 4.92
CA VAL A 6 2.13 14.39 5.01
C VAL A 6 1.73 14.06 6.44
N LYS A 7 2.57 14.39 7.43
CA LYS A 7 2.26 14.22 8.86
C LYS A 7 1.00 14.98 9.30
N PRO A 8 0.83 16.28 8.96
CA PRO A 8 -0.40 17.02 9.26
C PRO A 8 -1.65 16.43 8.61
N LEU A 9 -1.52 15.85 7.41
CA LEU A 9 -2.62 15.26 6.66
C LEU A 9 -3.03 13.90 7.25
N LEU A 10 -2.05 13.07 7.62
CA LEU A 10 -2.25 11.86 8.41
C LEU A 10 -2.84 12.18 9.78
N CYS A 11 -2.35 13.22 10.47
CA CYS A 11 -2.95 13.70 11.72
C CYS A 11 -4.42 14.10 11.51
N LYS A 12 -4.78 14.87 10.48
CA LYS A 12 -6.17 15.21 10.18
C LYS A 12 -7.03 13.97 9.90
N ILE A 13 -6.51 13.01 9.14
CA ILE A 13 -7.17 11.73 8.86
C ILE A 13 -7.37 10.92 10.17
N ILE A 14 -6.38 10.90 11.07
CA ILE A 14 -6.43 10.26 12.40
C ILE A 14 -7.41 10.98 13.35
N THR A 15 -7.48 12.31 13.31
CA THR A 15 -8.36 13.13 14.16
C THR A 15 -9.82 13.10 13.69
N CYS A 16 -10.07 12.90 12.39
CA CYS A 16 -11.42 12.81 11.81
C CYS A 16 -12.00 11.38 11.79
N ARG A 17 -11.78 10.60 12.86
CA ARG A 17 -12.35 9.24 13.01
C ARG A 17 -13.87 9.29 12.81
N GLY A 18 -14.35 8.75 11.68
CA GLY A 18 -15.78 8.55 11.39
C GLY A 18 -16.41 9.44 10.32
N THR A 19 -15.70 10.42 9.75
CA THR A 19 -16.29 11.39 8.77
C THR A 19 -15.74 11.30 7.35
N VAL A 20 -14.71 10.48 7.11
CA VAL A 20 -14.05 10.44 5.79
C VAL A 20 -14.77 9.49 4.84
N SER A 21 -15.43 10.03 3.82
CA SER A 21 -16.17 9.25 2.83
C SER A 21 -15.24 8.59 1.80
N ARG A 22 -15.69 7.47 1.20
CA ARG A 22 -14.96 6.75 0.14
C ARG A 22 -14.55 7.67 -1.02
N GLN A 23 -15.44 8.58 -1.39
CA GLN A 23 -15.23 9.58 -2.45
C GLN A 23 -14.04 10.50 -2.13
N TRP A 24 -13.98 11.02 -0.91
CA TRP A 24 -12.94 11.96 -0.51
C TRP A 24 -11.53 11.33 -0.57
N ILE A 25 -11.40 10.05 -0.21
CA ILE A 25 -10.13 9.32 -0.31
C ILE A 25 -9.71 9.19 -1.78
N PHE A 26 -10.63 8.81 -2.66
CA PHE A 26 -10.35 8.70 -4.09
C PHE A 26 -9.97 10.04 -4.72
N ASP A 27 -10.69 11.11 -4.38
CA ASP A 27 -10.54 12.41 -5.02
C ASP A 27 -9.34 13.21 -4.47
N VAL A 28 -9.00 13.00 -3.19
CA VAL A 28 -7.98 13.81 -2.49
C VAL A 28 -6.75 13.01 -2.12
N PHE A 29 -6.88 11.76 -1.68
CA PHE A 29 -5.77 10.96 -1.21
C PHE A 29 -5.05 10.24 -2.36
N THR A 30 -5.77 9.59 -3.28
CA THR A 30 -5.17 8.84 -4.39
C THR A 30 -4.26 9.67 -5.30
N PRO A 31 -4.64 10.90 -5.76
CA PRO A 31 -3.78 11.70 -6.62
C PRO A 31 -2.55 12.23 -5.86
N ARG A 32 -2.73 12.59 -4.59
CA ARG A 32 -1.64 13.06 -3.72
C ARG A 32 -0.68 11.94 -3.38
N LEU A 33 -1.17 10.73 -3.16
CA LEU A 33 -0.33 9.57 -2.92
C LEU A 33 0.45 9.19 -4.18
N SER A 34 -0.15 9.29 -5.37
CA SER A 34 0.53 9.08 -6.65
C SER A 34 1.63 10.14 -6.91
N LEU A 35 1.36 11.41 -6.62
CA LEU A 35 2.35 12.50 -6.68
C LEU A 35 3.48 12.33 -5.67
N LEU A 36 3.15 11.88 -4.46
CA LEU A 36 4.11 11.52 -3.43
C LEU A 36 5.01 10.38 -3.95
N LEU A 37 4.44 9.29 -4.44
CA LEU A 37 5.18 8.11 -4.92
C LEU A 37 6.07 8.34 -6.16
N GLN A 38 5.87 9.44 -6.92
CA GLN A 38 6.73 9.83 -8.04
C GLN A 38 8.02 10.54 -7.61
N ASP A 39 8.11 11.01 -6.36
CA ASP A 39 9.31 11.65 -5.85
C ASP A 39 10.37 10.57 -5.53
N SER A 40 11.60 10.77 -5.99
CA SER A 40 12.70 9.77 -5.97
C SER A 40 13.18 9.32 -4.57
N VAL A 41 12.52 9.78 -3.50
CA VAL A 41 12.91 9.61 -2.08
C VAL A 41 12.05 8.56 -1.35
N PHE A 42 11.22 7.79 -2.07
CA PHE A 42 10.08 7.05 -1.48
C PHE A 42 10.37 5.74 -0.74
N HIS A 43 11.42 5.70 0.08
CA HIS A 43 11.53 4.74 1.17
C HIS A 43 10.52 4.98 2.32
N ILE A 44 9.80 6.11 2.31
CA ILE A 44 8.97 6.58 3.44
C ILE A 44 7.47 6.21 3.33
N SER A 45 6.97 5.70 2.20
CA SER A 45 5.51 5.55 1.99
C SER A 45 4.92 4.18 2.28
N ALA A 46 5.77 3.18 2.47
CA ALA A 46 5.31 1.84 2.77
C ALA A 46 4.72 1.80 4.20
N SER A 47 5.50 2.19 5.21
CA SER A 47 5.04 2.26 6.60
C SER A 47 3.75 3.07 6.78
N ILE A 48 3.56 4.14 6.01
CA ILE A 48 2.33 4.95 6.05
C ILE A 48 1.10 4.12 5.66
N LEU A 49 1.20 3.23 4.67
CA LEU A 49 0.08 2.36 4.29
C LEU A 49 -0.22 1.31 5.37
N GLY A 50 0.82 0.78 6.02
CA GLY A 50 0.71 -0.09 7.19
C GLY A 50 0.02 0.59 8.38
N ASP A 51 0.49 1.79 8.73
CA ASP A 51 -0.07 2.63 9.79
C ASP A 51 -1.54 2.97 9.51
N VAL A 52 -1.87 3.36 8.27
CA VAL A 52 -3.25 3.65 7.86
C VAL A 52 -4.11 2.38 7.95
N ALA A 53 -3.62 1.22 7.51
CA ALA A 53 -4.33 -0.05 7.65
C ALA A 53 -4.61 -0.39 9.12
N SER A 54 -3.65 -0.12 10.00
CA SER A 54 -3.77 -0.31 11.45
C SER A 54 -4.80 0.65 12.08
N ILE A 55 -4.81 1.92 11.65
CA ILE A 55 -5.67 2.97 12.21
C ILE A 55 -7.14 2.80 11.80
N PHE A 56 -7.40 2.46 10.53
CA PHE A 56 -8.77 2.39 9.98
C PHE A 56 -9.37 0.99 9.96
N GLY A 57 -8.56 -0.03 10.26
CA GLY A 57 -8.99 -1.41 10.42
C GLY A 57 -9.37 -2.10 9.11
N ARG A 58 -9.92 -3.32 9.27
CA ARG A 58 -10.12 -4.27 8.16
C ARG A 58 -10.98 -3.73 7.01
N ASN A 59 -12.17 -3.20 7.32
CA ASN A 59 -13.12 -2.77 6.28
C ASN A 59 -12.53 -1.68 5.37
N PHE A 60 -11.78 -0.74 5.96
CA PHE A 60 -11.08 0.28 5.20
C PHE A 60 -9.94 -0.34 4.37
N THR A 61 -9.12 -1.17 5.01
CA THR A 61 -7.97 -1.79 4.38
C THR A 61 -8.37 -2.58 3.14
N GLU A 62 -9.39 -3.43 3.26
CA GLU A 62 -9.88 -4.25 2.16
C GLU A 62 -10.54 -3.43 1.03
N GLN A 63 -11.22 -2.32 1.36
CA GLN A 63 -11.94 -1.52 0.37
C GLN A 63 -11.07 -0.49 -0.35
N PHE A 64 -9.98 -0.02 0.27
CA PHE A 64 -9.17 1.09 -0.26
C PHE A 64 -7.71 0.71 -0.46
N ILE A 65 -7.09 0.11 0.55
CA ILE A 65 -5.65 -0.20 0.51
C ILE A 65 -5.38 -1.39 -0.41
N VAL A 66 -6.22 -2.43 -0.38
CA VAL A 66 -6.05 -3.62 -1.22
C VAL A 66 -6.16 -3.30 -2.73
N PRO A 67 -7.18 -2.55 -3.22
CA PRO A 67 -7.22 -2.12 -4.62
C PRO A 67 -6.04 -1.24 -5.00
N PHE A 68 -5.59 -0.39 -4.08
CA PHE A 68 -4.44 0.48 -4.31
C PHE A 68 -3.14 -0.32 -4.45
N LEU A 69 -2.86 -1.27 -3.55
CA LEU A 69 -1.73 -2.19 -3.66
C LEU A 69 -1.78 -3.01 -4.94
N THR A 70 -2.98 -3.45 -5.35
CA THR A 70 -3.17 -4.19 -6.60
C THR A 70 -2.81 -3.34 -7.83
N THR A 71 -2.96 -2.02 -7.74
CA THR A 71 -2.54 -1.09 -8.80
C THR A 71 -1.03 -0.91 -8.78
N LEU A 72 -0.45 -0.66 -7.60
CA LEU A 72 1.00 -0.46 -7.45
C LEU A 72 1.82 -1.71 -7.81
N SER A 73 1.30 -2.91 -7.58
CA SER A 73 1.99 -4.16 -7.93
C SER A 73 2.16 -4.34 -9.44
N ARG A 74 1.52 -3.50 -10.27
CA ARG A 74 1.61 -3.52 -11.73
C ARG A 74 2.22 -2.24 -12.31
N ASP A 75 2.74 -1.36 -11.45
CA ASP A 75 3.34 -0.10 -11.88
C ASP A 75 4.52 -0.35 -12.85
N PRO A 76 4.67 0.43 -13.93
CA PRO A 76 5.79 0.25 -14.86
C PRO A 76 7.16 0.38 -14.19
N ILE A 77 7.27 1.19 -13.12
CA ILE A 77 8.52 1.43 -12.40
C ILE A 77 8.74 0.33 -11.37
N TRP A 78 9.82 -0.44 -11.52
CA TRP A 78 10.14 -1.56 -10.64
C TRP A 78 10.32 -1.15 -9.17
N GLY A 79 10.81 0.07 -8.91
CA GLY A 79 10.98 0.61 -7.56
C GLY A 79 9.64 0.78 -6.83
N VAL A 80 8.59 1.18 -7.55
CA VAL A 80 7.23 1.29 -7.02
C VAL A 80 6.67 -0.09 -6.69
N ARG A 81 6.86 -1.07 -7.58
CA ARG A 81 6.46 -2.46 -7.33
C ARG A 81 7.19 -3.06 -6.13
N LYS A 82 8.49 -2.77 -5.98
CA LYS A 82 9.29 -3.19 -4.81
C LYS A 82 8.71 -2.60 -3.52
N ALA A 83 8.46 -1.29 -3.49
CA ALA A 83 7.86 -0.63 -2.33
C ALA A 83 6.46 -1.19 -1.98
N CYS A 84 5.67 -1.54 -3.00
CA CYS A 84 4.40 -2.24 -2.80
C CYS A 84 4.59 -3.60 -2.11
N CYS A 85 5.64 -4.36 -2.44
CA CYS A 85 5.94 -5.63 -1.77
C CYS A 85 6.29 -5.45 -0.29
N GLU A 86 7.01 -4.37 0.06
CA GLU A 86 7.45 -4.11 1.44
C GLU A 86 6.29 -3.98 2.44
N VAL A 87 5.12 -3.52 2.00
CA VAL A 87 3.89 -3.40 2.82
C VAL A 87 2.91 -4.53 2.67
N PHE A 88 3.15 -5.41 1.70
CA PHE A 88 2.16 -6.37 1.27
C PHE A 88 1.75 -7.31 2.42
N VAL A 89 2.73 -7.76 3.21
CA VAL A 89 2.52 -8.64 4.36
C VAL A 89 1.73 -7.95 5.46
N GLU A 90 2.08 -6.71 5.81
CA GLU A 90 1.40 -5.95 6.86
C GLU A 90 -0.07 -5.68 6.51
N VAL A 91 -0.33 -5.26 5.28
CA VAL A 91 -1.71 -5.06 4.79
C VAL A 91 -2.46 -6.38 4.75
N ALA A 92 -1.83 -7.47 4.27
CA ALA A 92 -2.44 -8.79 4.25
C ALA A 92 -2.83 -9.27 5.66
N GLN A 93 -2.06 -8.95 6.70
CA GLN A 93 -2.41 -9.29 8.09
C GLN A 93 -3.69 -8.61 8.58
N LYS A 94 -4.03 -7.43 8.04
CA LYS A 94 -5.26 -6.70 8.42
C LYS A 94 -6.50 -7.16 7.64
N CYS A 95 -6.33 -7.95 6.58
CA CYS A 95 -7.41 -8.48 5.76
C CYS A 95 -8.00 -9.80 6.30
N SER A 96 -9.22 -10.11 5.89
CA SER A 96 -9.88 -11.41 6.04
C SER A 96 -9.23 -12.48 5.17
N SER A 97 -9.35 -13.75 5.56
CA SER A 97 -8.81 -14.88 4.78
C SER A 97 -9.33 -14.89 3.34
N ARG A 98 -10.62 -14.59 3.14
CA ARG A 98 -11.22 -14.47 1.81
C ARG A 98 -10.49 -13.45 0.94
N VAL A 99 -10.22 -12.24 1.44
CA VAL A 99 -9.50 -11.21 0.66
C VAL A 99 -8.04 -11.60 0.43
N LYS A 100 -7.39 -12.22 1.43
CA LYS A 100 -6.03 -12.75 1.25
C LYS A 100 -5.96 -13.77 0.11
N GLU A 101 -6.86 -14.75 0.10
CA GLU A 101 -6.86 -15.83 -0.89
C GLU A 101 -7.31 -15.37 -2.28
N THR A 102 -8.36 -14.55 -2.36
CA THR A 102 -8.98 -14.20 -3.65
C THR A 102 -8.37 -12.99 -4.34
N GLN A 103 -7.71 -12.10 -3.60
CA GLN A 103 -7.18 -10.84 -4.15
C GLN A 103 -5.67 -10.72 -3.97
N LEU A 104 -5.16 -10.93 -2.76
CA LEU A 104 -3.75 -10.66 -2.47
C LEU A 104 -2.83 -11.80 -2.91
N ALA A 105 -3.15 -13.05 -2.60
CA ALA A 105 -2.31 -14.21 -2.96
C ALA A 105 -2.05 -14.31 -4.47
N PRO A 106 -3.04 -14.14 -5.37
CA PRO A 106 -2.78 -14.12 -6.82
C PRO A 106 -1.79 -13.03 -7.23
N ARG A 107 -1.90 -11.84 -6.66
CA ARG A 107 -0.98 -10.72 -6.95
C ARG A 107 0.42 -10.99 -6.44
N PHE A 108 0.54 -11.59 -5.26
CA PHE A 108 1.83 -11.96 -4.69
C PHE A 108 2.54 -13.04 -5.53
N ILE A 109 1.79 -14.02 -6.03
CA ILE A 109 2.31 -15.05 -6.94
C ILE A 109 2.77 -14.45 -8.26
N GLU A 110 2.06 -13.46 -8.81
CA GLU A 110 2.50 -12.72 -10.00
C GLU A 110 3.84 -12.00 -9.75
N LEU A 111 4.00 -11.36 -8.58
CA LEU A 111 5.23 -10.65 -8.20
C LEU A 111 6.45 -11.57 -8.02
N LEU A 112 6.26 -12.87 -7.73
CA LEU A 112 7.37 -13.85 -7.76
C LEU A 112 7.96 -14.01 -9.17
N LYS A 113 7.16 -13.74 -10.20
CA LYS A 113 7.53 -13.81 -11.61
C LYS A 113 7.80 -12.43 -12.21
N ASP A 114 7.96 -11.40 -11.36
CA ASP A 114 8.19 -10.02 -11.80
C ASP A 114 9.40 -9.92 -12.75
N SER A 115 9.37 -9.01 -13.72
CA SER A 115 10.48 -8.81 -14.66
C SER A 115 11.78 -8.34 -13.97
N SER A 116 11.68 -7.60 -12.88
CA SER A 116 12.81 -7.10 -12.11
C SER A 116 13.32 -8.14 -11.11
N ARG A 117 14.62 -8.47 -11.20
CA ARG A 117 15.29 -9.34 -10.23
C ARG A 117 15.15 -8.83 -8.80
N TRP A 118 15.19 -7.51 -8.59
CA TRP A 118 15.09 -6.90 -7.26
C TRP A 118 13.73 -7.12 -6.61
N VAL A 119 12.66 -7.05 -7.40
CA VAL A 119 11.30 -7.34 -6.93
C VAL A 119 11.17 -8.82 -6.59
N ARG A 120 11.59 -9.72 -7.50
CA ARG A 120 11.55 -11.18 -7.26
C ARG A 120 12.31 -11.58 -5.99
N GLN A 121 13.51 -11.03 -5.79
CA GLN A 121 14.33 -11.34 -4.62
C GLN A 121 13.64 -10.91 -3.32
N LEU A 122 13.06 -9.70 -3.28
CA LEU A 122 12.35 -9.21 -2.11
C LEU A 122 11.15 -10.08 -1.78
N VAL A 123 10.33 -10.43 -2.77
CA VAL A 123 9.13 -11.27 -2.57
C VAL A 123 9.51 -12.66 -2.06
N ALA A 124 10.59 -13.24 -2.60
CA ALA A 124 11.12 -14.51 -2.11
C ALA A 124 11.59 -14.40 -0.65
N THR A 125 12.28 -13.32 -0.28
CA THR A 125 12.66 -13.07 1.11
C THR A 125 11.44 -12.93 2.02
N LEU A 126 10.40 -12.20 1.59
CA LEU A 126 9.17 -12.02 2.36
C LEU A 126 8.46 -13.35 2.64
N LEU A 127 8.45 -14.29 1.68
CA LEU A 127 7.91 -15.65 1.90
C LEU A 127 8.71 -16.47 2.90
N CYS A 128 10.03 -16.25 2.99
CA CYS A 128 10.86 -17.00 3.93
C CYS A 128 10.73 -16.51 5.39
N VAL A 129 10.19 -15.30 5.61
CA VAL A 129 10.10 -14.68 6.94
C VAL A 129 8.66 -14.51 7.45
N SER A 130 7.66 -14.93 6.68
CA SER A 130 6.23 -14.86 7.02
C SER A 130 5.66 -16.24 7.31
#